data_AF-A0A6B3HHP5-F1
#
_entry.id   AF-A0A6B3HHP5-F1
#
_cell.length_a   1.000
_cell.length_b   1.000
_cell.length_c   1.000
_cell.angle_alpha   90.00
_cell.angle_beta   90.00
_cell.angle_gamma   90.00
#
_symmetry.space_group_name_H-M   'P 1'
#
loop_
_entity.id
_entity.type
_entity.pdbx_description
1 polymer ?
#
loop_
_entity_poly.entity_id
_entity_poly.type
_entity_poly.pdbx_seq_one_letter_code
_entity_poly.pdbx_strand_id
1 'polypeptide(L)'
;EYYEEHFSAIKKAYPQLVIHSLGASEIEHMARISKVSAEEAISRIHAAGLDSFAGAGAELLPARPRTAIAPLKESGERWLEIMEIAHGLGVESTSTMLMGTGETNAERIEHL
;
A
#
# COMPACT_ATOMS: atom_id res chain seq x y z
N GLU A 1 3.65 -15.82 -3.08
CA GLU A 1 3.63 -17.14 -2.42
C GLU A 1 3.54 -17.01 -0.91
N TYR A 2 4.57 -16.50 -0.22
CA TYR A 2 4.59 -16.38 1.26
C TYR A 2 3.32 -15.74 1.85
N TYR A 3 2.93 -14.54 1.40
CA TYR A 3 1.72 -13.86 1.91
C TYR A 3 0.43 -14.59 1.54
N GLU A 4 0.35 -15.18 0.34
CA GLU A 4 -0.83 -15.92 -0.11
C GLU A 4 -1.11 -17.11 0.81
N GLU A 5 -0.07 -17.87 1.17
CA GLU A 5 -0.17 -19.01 2.08
C GLU A 5 -0.60 -18.57 3.49
N HIS A 6 -0.02 -17.49 4.01
CA HIS A 6 -0.33 -16.99 5.36
C HIS A 6 -1.76 -16.47 5.44
N PHE A 7 -2.19 -15.62 4.49
CA PHE A 7 -3.54 -15.09 4.48
C PHE A 7 -4.59 -16.19 4.28
N SER A 8 -4.32 -17.14 3.37
CA SER A 8 -5.23 -18.26 3.14
C SER A 8 -5.36 -19.15 4.38
N ALA A 9 -4.25 -19.44 5.07
CA ALA A 9 -4.26 -20.21 6.31
C ALA A 9 -5.01 -19.48 7.43
N ILE A 10 -4.81 -18.17 7.57
CA ILE A 10 -5.51 -17.34 8.55
C ILE A 10 -7.02 -17.34 8.27
N LYS A 11 -7.44 -17.08 7.03
CA LYS A 11 -8.86 -17.09 6.66
C LYS A 11 -9.50 -18.47 6.81
N LYS A 12 -8.76 -19.55 6.55
CA LYS A 12 -9.24 -20.92 6.79
C LYS A 12 -9.48 -21.18 8.28
N ALA A 13 -8.58 -20.72 9.15
CA ALA A 13 -8.71 -20.90 10.60
C ALA A 13 -9.73 -19.93 11.23
N TYR A 14 -9.82 -18.71 10.71
CA TYR A 14 -10.62 -17.61 11.23
C TYR A 14 -11.35 -16.86 10.10
N PRO A 15 -12.42 -17.44 9.53
CA PRO A 15 -13.08 -16.87 8.34
C PRO A 15 -13.63 -15.45 8.52
N GLN A 16 -13.95 -15.07 9.76
CA GLN A 16 -14.48 -13.75 10.09
C GLN A 16 -13.40 -12.71 10.45
N LEU A 17 -12.13 -13.11 10.55
CA LEU A 17 -11.05 -12.18 10.86
C LEU A 17 -10.79 -11.30 9.64
N VAL A 18 -10.87 -9.99 9.82
CA VAL A 18 -10.51 -9.01 8.79
C VAL A 18 -8.99 -8.85 8.77
N ILE A 19 -8.39 -8.96 7.59
CA ILE A 19 -6.98 -8.75 7.32
C ILE A 19 -6.84 -7.38 6.65
N HIS A 20 -6.69 -6.35 7.49
CA HIS A 20 -6.27 -5.00 7.08
C HIS A 20 -4.74 -4.91 7.19
N SER A 21 -4.04 -5.05 6.08
CA SER A 21 -2.59 -5.22 6.07
C SER A 21 -1.98 -4.82 4.74
N LEU A 22 -0.66 -4.61 4.72
CA LEU A 22 0.14 -4.23 3.55
C LEU A 22 -0.25 -2.85 2.98
N GLY A 23 0.76 -2.12 2.50
CA GLY A 23 0.56 -0.88 1.74
C GLY A 23 1.16 -0.97 0.35
N ALA A 24 1.12 0.15 -0.37
CA ALA A 24 1.63 0.24 -1.73
C ALA A 24 3.12 -0.14 -1.84
N SER A 25 3.95 0.21 -0.85
CA SER A 25 5.38 -0.15 -0.83
C SER A 25 5.59 -1.67 -0.79
N GLU A 26 4.78 -2.42 -0.04
CA GLU A 26 4.86 -3.89 -0.02
C GLU A 26 4.37 -4.50 -1.34
N ILE A 27 3.34 -3.93 -1.97
CA ILE A 27 2.87 -4.36 -3.30
C ILE A 27 3.94 -4.14 -4.36
N GLU A 28 4.57 -2.97 -4.37
CA GLU A 28 5.66 -2.65 -5.29
C GLU A 28 6.81 -3.64 -5.13
N HIS A 29 7.20 -3.92 -3.88
CA HIS A 29 8.22 -4.90 -3.59
C HIS A 29 7.81 -6.31 -4.06
N MET A 30 6.58 -6.73 -3.76
CA MET A 30 6.05 -8.04 -4.13
C MET A 30 6.00 -8.24 -5.63
N ALA A 31 5.43 -7.27 -6.36
CA ALA A 31 5.34 -7.27 -7.82
C ALA A 31 6.73 -7.42 -8.45
N ARG A 32 7.72 -6.67 -7.95
CA ARG A 32 9.10 -6.75 -8.43
C ARG A 32 9.75 -8.10 -8.18
N ILE A 33 9.66 -8.64 -6.96
CA ILE A 33 10.30 -9.92 -6.61
C ILE A 33 9.63 -11.09 -7.34
N SER A 34 8.30 -11.07 -7.44
CA SER A 34 7.53 -12.09 -8.13
C SER A 34 7.45 -11.91 -9.64
N LYS A 35 8.02 -10.82 -10.19
CA LYS A 35 8.04 -10.48 -11.62
C LYS A 35 6.64 -10.44 -12.25
N VAL A 36 5.70 -9.84 -11.55
CA VAL A 36 4.31 -9.64 -11.99
C VAL A 36 3.96 -8.15 -11.96
N SER A 37 2.82 -7.77 -12.54
CA SER A 37 2.31 -6.40 -12.40
C SER A 37 1.80 -6.15 -10.97
N ALA A 38 1.66 -4.88 -10.59
CA ALA A 38 1.01 -4.51 -9.33
C ALA A 38 -0.44 -5.03 -9.28
N GLU A 39 -1.17 -4.91 -10.39
CA GLU A 39 -2.54 -5.43 -10.54
C GLU A 39 -2.63 -6.95 -10.27
N GLU A 40 -1.72 -7.73 -10.84
CA GLU A 40 -1.64 -9.17 -10.60
C GLU A 40 -1.27 -9.48 -9.14
N ALA A 41 -0.30 -8.75 -8.57
CA ALA A 41 0.08 -8.93 -7.17
C ALA A 41 -1.09 -8.65 -6.22
N ILE A 42 -1.82 -7.55 -6.44
CA ILE A 42 -3.00 -7.16 -5.65
C ILE A 42 -4.11 -8.22 -5.81
N SER A 43 -4.41 -8.63 -7.04
CA SER A 43 -5.44 -9.64 -7.32
C SER A 43 -5.17 -10.95 -6.58
N ARG A 44 -3.90 -11.40 -6.58
CA ARG A 44 -3.49 -12.64 -5.92
C ARG A 44 -3.62 -12.58 -4.40
N ILE A 45 -3.14 -11.51 -3.76
CA ILE A 45 -3.25 -11.40 -2.29
C ILE A 45 -4.67 -11.14 -1.82
N HIS A 46 -5.48 -10.44 -2.62
CA HIS A 46 -6.90 -10.24 -2.33
C HIS A 46 -7.64 -11.58 -2.39
N ALA A 47 -7.40 -12.37 -3.45
CA ALA A 47 -7.93 -13.74 -3.56
C ALA A 47 -7.45 -14.66 -2.43
N ALA A 48 -6.23 -14.45 -1.92
CA ALA A 48 -5.70 -15.19 -0.78
C ALA A 48 -6.31 -14.79 0.57
N GLY A 49 -7.09 -13.71 0.62
CA GLY A 49 -7.86 -13.32 1.80
C GLY A 49 -7.51 -11.97 2.41
N LEU A 50 -6.72 -11.13 1.74
CA LEU A 50 -6.59 -9.75 2.17
C LEU A 50 -7.91 -8.99 1.95
N ASP A 51 -8.42 -8.31 2.98
CA ASP A 51 -9.68 -7.57 2.87
C ASP A 51 -9.48 -6.09 2.52
N SER A 52 -8.41 -5.45 3.01
CA SER A 52 -8.12 -4.04 2.74
C SER A 52 -6.64 -3.70 2.95
N PHE A 53 -6.19 -2.61 2.30
CA PHE A 53 -4.84 -2.09 2.47
C PHE A 53 -4.71 -1.11 3.64
N ALA A 54 -3.59 -1.26 4.36
CA ALA A 54 -3.15 -0.28 5.32
C ALA A 54 -2.57 0.95 4.61
N GLY A 55 -3.00 2.14 5.04
CA GLY A 55 -2.53 3.42 4.49
C GLY A 55 -1.13 3.85 4.88
N ALA A 56 -0.40 2.99 5.61
CA ALA A 56 0.98 3.24 5.99
C ALA A 56 1.89 3.31 4.74
N GLY A 57 3.00 4.04 4.85
CA GLY A 57 3.98 4.20 3.77
C GLY A 57 3.75 5.39 2.83
N ALA A 58 2.61 6.07 2.97
CA ALA A 58 2.36 7.34 2.29
C ALA A 58 3.34 8.44 2.78
N GLU A 59 3.70 8.45 4.06
CA GLU A 59 4.56 9.48 4.68
C GLU A 59 4.07 10.89 4.31
N LEU A 60 4.80 11.58 3.42
CA LEU A 60 4.27 12.61 2.55
C LEU A 60 4.39 12.16 1.09
N LEU A 61 3.39 12.50 0.28
CA LEU A 61 3.34 12.16 -1.14
C LEU A 61 4.04 13.21 -2.02
N PRO A 62 3.99 14.53 -1.72
CA PRO A 62 4.73 15.52 -2.49
C PRO A 62 6.23 15.23 -2.53
N ALA A 63 6.84 15.41 -3.70
CA ALA A 63 8.19 14.92 -3.98
C ALA A 63 9.26 15.47 -3.02
N ARG A 64 9.28 16.78 -2.77
CA ARG A 64 10.30 17.42 -1.93
C ARG A 64 10.36 16.83 -0.51
N PRO A 65 9.28 16.83 0.30
CA PRO A 65 9.33 16.27 1.64
C PRO A 65 9.55 14.75 1.60
N ARG A 66 8.96 14.03 0.62
CA ARG A 66 9.15 12.59 0.48
C ARG A 66 10.61 12.21 0.24
N THR A 67 11.31 12.90 -0.67
CA THR A 67 12.73 12.67 -0.91
C THR A 67 13.58 12.96 0.33
N ALA A 68 13.18 13.94 1.15
CA ALA A 68 13.90 14.26 2.38
C ALA A 68 13.76 13.17 3.46
N ILE A 69 12.58 12.56 3.61
CA ILE A 69 12.28 11.64 4.72
C ILE A 69 12.32 10.15 4.33
N ALA A 70 12.06 9.82 3.06
CA ALA A 70 11.92 8.46 2.57
C ALA A 70 12.52 8.27 1.15
N PRO A 71 13.79 8.61 0.92
CA PRO A 71 14.41 8.62 -0.41
C PRO A 71 14.50 7.24 -1.10
N LEU A 72 14.37 6.15 -0.34
CA LEU A 72 14.46 4.78 -0.85
C LEU A 72 13.10 4.16 -1.15
N LYS A 73 11.99 4.85 -0.81
CA LYS A 73 10.64 4.41 -1.15
C LYS A 73 10.29 4.83 -2.58
N GLU A 74 9.26 4.20 -3.14
CA GLU A 74 8.61 4.62 -4.39
C GLU A 74 8.18 6.09 -4.34
N SER A 75 7.92 6.74 -5.48
CA SER A 75 7.39 8.12 -5.48
C SER A 75 5.98 8.19 -4.89
N GLY A 76 5.54 9.37 -4.48
CA GLY A 76 4.14 9.57 -4.04
C GLY A 76 3.15 9.26 -5.15
N GLU A 77 3.49 9.63 -6.39
CA GLU A 77 2.71 9.27 -7.60
C GLU A 77 2.57 7.76 -7.75
N ARG A 78 3.65 6.99 -7.56
CA ARG A 78 3.60 5.53 -7.64
C ARG A 78 2.77 4.92 -6.52
N TRP A 79 2.84 5.49 -5.32
CA TRP A 79 1.99 5.09 -4.20
C TRP A 79 0.50 5.28 -4.54
N LEU A 80 0.15 6.44 -5.12
CA LEU A 80 -1.21 6.75 -5.56
C LEU A 80 -1.68 5.81 -6.68
N GLU A 81 -0.83 5.53 -7.68
CA GLU A 81 -1.13 4.59 -8.77
C GLU A 81 -1.47 3.19 -8.24
N ILE A 82 -0.69 2.68 -7.28
CA ILE A 82 -0.96 1.37 -6.69
C ILE A 82 -2.27 1.36 -5.90
N MET A 83 -2.57 2.42 -5.16
CA MET A 83 -3.86 2.54 -4.46
C MET A 83 -5.04 2.64 -5.44
N GLU A 84 -4.88 3.37 -6.54
CA GLU A 84 -5.89 3.47 -7.61
C GLU A 84 -6.17 2.09 -8.24
N ILE A 85 -5.13 1.31 -8.54
CA ILE A 85 -5.28 -0.07 -9.04
C ILE A 85 -6.03 -0.92 -8.01
N ALA A 86 -5.68 -0.81 -6.72
CA ALA A 86 -6.33 -1.57 -5.66
C ALA A 86 -7.83 -1.26 -5.56
N HIS A 87 -8.17 0.04 -5.58
CA HIS A 87 -9.56 0.50 -5.55
C HIS A 87 -10.33 0.04 -6.80
N GLY A 88 -9.68 0.06 -7.97
CA GLY A 88 -10.23 -0.47 -9.22
C GLY A 88 -10.55 -1.97 -9.17
N LEU A 89 -9.82 -2.72 -8.35
CA LEU A 89 -10.05 -4.15 -8.07
C LEU A 89 -11.03 -4.40 -6.91
N GLY A 90 -11.62 -3.35 -6.34
CA GLY A 90 -12.58 -3.45 -5.23
C GLY A 90 -11.95 -3.63 -3.85
N VAL A 91 -10.64 -3.41 -3.72
CA VAL A 91 -9.94 -3.46 -2.43
C VAL A 91 -10.02 -2.08 -1.78
N GLU A 92 -10.60 -1.99 -0.59
CA GLU A 92 -10.64 -0.73 0.17
C GLU A 92 -9.28 -0.43 0.83
N SER A 93 -9.03 0.83 1.19
CA SER A 93 -7.81 1.21 1.90
C SER A 93 -8.00 2.37 2.88
N THR A 94 -7.01 2.57 3.74
CA THR A 94 -6.83 3.83 4.47
C THR A 94 -5.68 4.63 3.86
N SER A 95 -5.50 5.89 4.29
CA SER A 95 -4.31 6.70 4.00
C SER A 95 -3.80 7.34 5.28
N THR A 96 -2.49 7.57 5.37
CA THR A 96 -1.84 8.21 6.52
C THR A 96 -0.95 9.35 6.07
N MET A 97 -0.81 10.37 6.90
CA MET A 97 0.11 11.49 6.66
C MET A 97 1.07 11.62 7.83
N LEU A 98 2.38 11.50 7.57
CA LEU A 98 3.41 11.82 8.56
C LEU A 98 3.66 13.33 8.56
N MET A 99 3.44 13.97 9.71
CA MET A 99 3.59 15.43 9.88
C MET A 99 4.69 15.75 10.91
N GLY A 100 5.28 16.93 10.78
CA GLY A 100 6.30 17.45 11.71
C GLY A 100 7.72 17.16 11.28
N THR A 101 7.96 17.00 9.97
CA THR A 101 9.22 16.56 9.37
C THR A 101 9.94 17.64 8.57
N GLY A 102 9.41 18.86 8.53
CA GLY A 102 9.94 19.97 7.72
C GLY A 102 9.17 20.22 6.42
N GLU A 103 7.98 19.65 6.30
CA GLU A 103 7.00 20.00 5.28
C GLU A 103 6.33 21.35 5.55
N THR A 104 5.88 21.99 4.47
CA THR A 104 5.10 23.22 4.50
C THR A 104 3.61 22.92 4.66
N ASN A 105 2.81 23.92 5.04
CA ASN A 105 1.36 23.78 5.04
C ASN A 105 0.78 23.51 3.65
N ALA A 106 1.41 24.04 2.58
CA ALA A 106 0.98 23.78 1.21
C ALA A 106 1.16 22.30 0.85
N GLU A 107 2.29 21.69 1.22
CA GLU A 107 2.55 20.26 0.96
C GLU A 107 1.65 19.32 1.78
N ARG A 108 1.23 19.76 2.97
CA ARG A 108 0.21 19.02 3.74
C ARG A 108 -1.14 19.04 3.04
N ILE A 109 -1.51 20.18 2.43
CA ILE A 109 -2.74 20.29 1.64
C ILE A 109 -2.63 19.48 0.35
N GLU A 110 -1.48 19.50 -0.32
CA GLU A 110 -1.22 18.71 -1.54
C GLU A 110 -1.24 17.20 -1.28
N HIS A 111 -0.85 16.75 -0.08
CA HIS A 111 -0.96 15.34 0.30
C HIS A 111 -2.43 14.86 0.43
N LEU A 112 -3.33 15.74 0.87
CA LEU A 112 -4.74 15.42 1.14
C LEU A 112 -5.58 15.39 -0.14
#